data_AF-A0A7C6TR95-F1
#
_entry.id   AF-A0A7C6TR95-F1
#
_cell.length_a   1.000
_cell.length_b   1.000
_cell.length_c   1.000
_cell.angle_alpha   90.00
_cell.angle_beta   90.00
_cell.angle_gamma   90.00
#
_symmetry.space_group_name_H-M   'P 1'
#
loop_
_entity.id
_entity.type
_entity.pdbx_description
1 polymer ?
#
loop_
_entity_poly.entity_id
_entity_poly.type
_entity_poly.pdbx_seq_one_letter_code
_entity_poly.pdbx_strand_id
1 'polypeptide(L)'
;MATYTEPAREIPVSRDVDVIVVGGGPAGLAAAIAAGREGARTVLVERFGYLGGTATASLMACINGFRNQVEPDGTQVVRGIAEEIVLTLKEMGGLGKSPYPQKAYRTEPGQM
;
A
#
# COMPACT_ATOMS: atom_id res chain seq x y z
N MET A 1 3.29 27.22 28.95
CA MET A 1 2.48 27.04 27.72
C MET A 1 1.03 27.25 28.08
N ALA A 2 0.25 27.93 27.24
CA ALA A 2 -1.20 28.00 27.44
C ALA A 2 -1.83 26.64 27.11
N THR A 3 -2.77 26.20 27.93
CA THR A 3 -3.50 24.94 27.75
C THR A 3 -4.98 25.23 27.59
N TYR A 4 -5.67 24.46 26.75
CA TYR A 4 -7.11 24.49 26.60
C TYR A 4 -7.69 23.18 27.12
N THR A 5 -8.74 23.25 27.94
CA THR A 5 -9.48 22.07 28.39
C THR A 5 -10.75 21.99 27.57
N GLU A 6 -10.87 20.94 26.77
CA GLU A 6 -12.03 20.70 25.93
C GLU A 6 -13.16 20.05 26.76
N PRO A 7 -14.44 20.44 26.59
CA PRO A 7 -15.56 19.84 27.32
C PRO A 7 -15.71 18.34 27.04
N ALA A 8 -15.99 17.56 28.09
CA ALA A 8 -16.32 16.15 27.94
C ALA A 8 -17.65 15.97 27.19
N ARG A 9 -17.71 14.97 26.29
CA ARG A 9 -18.92 14.58 25.56
C ARG A 9 -18.96 13.08 25.33
N GLU A 10 -20.17 12.54 25.28
CA GLU A 10 -20.40 11.17 24.82
C GLU A 10 -20.47 11.15 23.30
N ILE A 11 -19.71 10.24 22.68
CA ILE A 11 -19.65 10.10 21.22
C ILE A 11 -20.19 8.70 20.88
N PRO A 12 -21.20 8.58 20.00
CA PRO A 12 -21.67 7.28 19.57
C PRO A 12 -20.56 6.52 18.85
N VAL A 13 -20.42 5.24 19.17
CA VAL A 13 -19.51 4.34 18.44
C VAL A 13 -20.09 4.10 17.05
N SER A 14 -19.33 4.45 16.01
CA SER A 14 -19.81 4.34 14.63
C SER A 14 -19.81 2.89 14.11
N ARG A 15 -18.79 2.10 14.49
CA ARG A 15 -18.61 0.70 14.13
C ARG A 15 -17.85 -0.04 15.22
N ASP A 16 -18.28 -1.27 15.49
CA ASP A 16 -17.54 -2.23 16.30
C ASP A 16 -16.73 -3.16 15.38
N VAL A 17 -15.40 -3.15 15.52
CA VAL A 17 -14.45 -3.80 14.61
C VAL A 17 -13.24 -4.32 15.38
N ASP A 18 -12.56 -5.31 14.82
CA ASP A 18 -11.38 -5.93 15.44
C ASP A 18 -10.10 -5.14 15.09
N VAL A 19 -10.04 -4.58 13.87
CA VAL A 19 -8.89 -3.79 13.39
C VAL A 19 -9.37 -2.51 12.71
N ILE A 20 -8.79 -1.38 13.10
CA ILE A 20 -8.90 -0.11 12.38
C ILE A 20 -7.53 0.30 11.83
N VAL A 21 -7.48 0.55 10.52
CA VAL A 21 -6.30 1.07 9.84
C VAL A 21 -6.56 2.53 9.48
N VAL A 22 -5.69 3.44 9.92
CA VAL A 22 -5.81 4.88 9.66
C VAL A 22 -4.72 5.30 8.68
N GLY A 23 -5.14 5.65 7.46
CA GLY A 23 -4.29 5.99 6.32
C GLY A 23 -4.27 4.89 5.27
N GLY A 24 -4.70 5.20 4.06
CA GLY A 24 -4.74 4.34 2.87
C GLY A 24 -3.48 4.43 2.01
N GLY A 25 -2.32 4.70 2.60
CA GLY A 25 -1.02 4.60 1.92
C GLY A 25 -0.59 3.14 1.69
N PRO A 26 0.61 2.88 1.12
CA PRO A 26 1.06 1.52 0.81
C PRO A 26 1.08 0.60 2.04
N ALA A 27 1.55 1.11 3.18
CA ALA A 27 1.57 0.36 4.43
C ALA A 27 0.16 0.06 4.97
N GLY A 28 -0.74 1.05 4.93
CA GLY A 28 -2.11 0.87 5.41
C GLY A 28 -2.95 -0.03 4.52
N LEU A 29 -2.77 0.04 3.20
CA LEU A 29 -3.37 -0.91 2.27
C LEU A 29 -2.89 -2.34 2.56
N ALA A 30 -1.58 -2.54 2.70
CA ALA A 30 -1.02 -3.85 3.03
C ALA A 30 -1.58 -4.38 4.37
N ALA A 31 -1.64 -3.54 5.39
CA ALA A 31 -2.20 -3.91 6.70
C ALA A 31 -3.69 -4.25 6.62
N ALA A 32 -4.50 -3.45 5.92
CA ALA A 32 -5.94 -3.67 5.78
C ALA A 32 -6.25 -4.95 4.99
N ILE A 33 -5.50 -5.20 3.90
CA ILE A 33 -5.63 -6.43 3.11
C ILE A 33 -5.25 -7.64 3.95
N ALA A 34 -4.12 -7.59 4.67
CA ALA A 34 -3.68 -8.68 5.53
C ALA A 34 -4.71 -8.98 6.63
N ALA A 35 -5.16 -7.95 7.37
CA ALA A 35 -6.14 -8.12 8.45
C ALA A 35 -7.47 -8.70 7.93
N GLY A 36 -7.97 -8.21 6.79
CA GLY A 36 -9.18 -8.75 6.16
C GLY A 36 -9.02 -10.20 5.71
N ARG A 37 -7.85 -10.58 5.17
CA ARG A 37 -7.55 -11.97 4.77
C ARG A 37 -7.45 -12.93 5.94
N GLU A 38 -7.01 -12.46 7.10
CA GLU A 38 -7.02 -13.22 8.36
C GLU A 38 -8.40 -13.24 9.04
N GLY A 39 -9.44 -12.70 8.40
CA GLY A 39 -10.82 -12.78 8.85
C GLY A 39 -11.24 -11.71 9.87
N ALA A 40 -10.40 -10.72 10.15
CA ALA A 40 -10.74 -9.63 11.07
C ALA A 40 -11.79 -8.69 10.47
N ARG A 41 -12.77 -8.26 11.26
CA ARG A 41 -13.67 -7.14 10.91
C ARG A 41 -12.81 -5.88 10.83
N THR A 42 -12.48 -5.47 9.60
CA THR A 42 -11.47 -4.45 9.35
C THR A 42 -12.08 -3.20 8.75
N VAL A 43 -11.71 -2.03 9.27
CA VAL A 43 -12.05 -0.73 8.68
C VAL A 43 -10.78 0.01 8.30
N LEU A 44 -10.70 0.44 7.03
CA LEU A 44 -9.69 1.38 6.56
C LEU A 44 -10.29 2.79 6.49
N VAL A 45 -9.65 3.75 7.14
CA VAL A 45 -10.02 5.17 7.10
C VAL A 45 -8.97 5.94 6.33
N GLU A 46 -9.39 6.62 5.27
CA GLU A 46 -8.53 7.49 4.46
C GLU A 46 -9.17 8.89 4.40
N ARG A 47 -8.33 9.93 4.57
CA ARG A 47 -8.74 11.33 4.55
C ARG A 47 -8.95 11.87 3.12
N PHE A 48 -8.30 11.26 2.13
CA PHE A 48 -8.37 11.64 0.72
C PHE A 48 -9.42 10.83 -0.03
N GLY A 49 -9.86 11.34 -1.18
CA GLY A 49 -10.75 10.62 -2.11
C GLY A 49 -10.07 9.52 -2.92
N TYR A 50 -8.82 9.15 -2.57
CA TYR A 50 -8.01 8.16 -3.28
C TYR A 50 -7.10 7.41 -2.30
N LEU A 51 -6.63 6.23 -2.74
CA LEU A 51 -5.70 5.37 -2.01
C LEU A 51 -4.27 5.50 -2.57
N GLY A 52 -3.30 4.95 -1.85
CA GLY A 52 -1.88 4.90 -2.20
C GLY A 52 -1.03 6.01 -1.59
N GLY A 53 -1.63 6.95 -0.86
CA GLY A 53 -0.89 8.00 -0.11
C GLY A 53 0.05 8.79 -1.03
N THR A 54 1.28 9.04 -0.58
CA THR A 54 2.32 9.76 -1.36
C THR A 54 2.64 9.09 -2.69
N ALA A 55 2.52 7.76 -2.81
CA ALA A 55 2.79 7.07 -4.06
C ALA A 55 1.84 7.57 -5.17
N THR A 56 0.57 7.78 -4.83
CA THR A 56 -0.43 8.37 -5.73
C THR A 56 -0.34 9.89 -5.77
N ALA A 57 -0.32 10.54 -4.59
CA ALA A 57 -0.42 11.99 -4.46
C ALA A 57 0.74 12.75 -5.13
N SER A 58 1.95 12.19 -5.05
CA SER A 58 3.16 12.77 -5.62
C SER A 58 3.51 12.21 -6.99
N LEU A 59 2.63 11.41 -7.60
CA LEU A 59 2.87 10.76 -8.89
C LEU A 59 4.19 9.98 -8.91
N MET A 60 4.43 9.22 -7.84
CA MET A 60 5.67 8.45 -7.71
C MET A 60 5.70 7.40 -8.82
N ALA A 61 6.66 7.52 -9.73
CA ALA A 61 6.74 6.69 -10.93
C ALA A 61 7.15 5.23 -10.65
N CYS A 62 7.71 4.94 -9.47
CA CYS A 62 8.19 3.61 -9.12
C CYS A 62 8.01 3.29 -7.64
N ILE A 63 7.85 2.01 -7.31
CA ILE A 63 7.99 1.50 -5.95
C ILE A 63 9.35 0.79 -5.89
N ASN A 64 10.24 1.28 -5.04
CA ASN A 64 11.61 0.79 -4.95
C ASN A 64 11.72 -0.43 -4.03
N GLY A 65 12.81 -1.19 -4.18
CA GLY A 65 13.17 -2.26 -3.24
C GLY A 65 12.56 -3.63 -3.52
N PHE A 66 11.92 -3.85 -4.67
CA PHE A 66 11.41 -5.17 -5.05
C PHE A 66 12.52 -6.19 -5.30
N ARG A 67 13.65 -5.74 -5.84
CA ARG A 67 14.81 -6.57 -6.17
C ARG A 67 16.05 -6.08 -5.44
N ASN A 68 16.97 -7.01 -5.14
CA ASN A 68 18.34 -6.64 -4.84
C ASN A 68 19.01 -6.04 -6.10
N GLN A 69 19.95 -5.12 -5.90
CA GLN A 69 20.70 -4.49 -7.01
C GLN A 69 22.02 -5.22 -7.25
N VAL A 70 22.00 -6.56 -7.13
CA VAL A 70 23.19 -7.41 -7.21
C VAL A 70 23.11 -8.25 -8.47
N GLU A 71 24.07 -8.05 -9.35
CA GLU A 71 24.23 -8.86 -10.55
C GLU A 71 24.87 -10.23 -10.21
N PRO A 72 24.55 -11.29 -10.95
CA PRO A 72 23.64 -11.32 -12.11
C PRO A 72 22.16 -11.54 -11.74
N ASP A 73 21.86 -11.82 -10.47
CA ASP A 73 20.63 -12.50 -10.09
C ASP A 73 19.43 -11.55 -9.95
N GLY A 74 19.63 -10.31 -9.50
CA GLY A 74 18.56 -9.31 -9.33
C GLY A 74 17.38 -9.87 -8.53
N THR A 75 17.67 -10.64 -7.49
CA THR A 75 16.71 -11.46 -6.75
C THR A 75 15.57 -10.62 -6.19
N GLN A 76 14.34 -11.09 -6.38
CA GLN A 76 13.19 -10.50 -5.72
C GLN A 76 13.29 -10.65 -4.20
N VAL A 77 13.36 -9.53 -3.49
CA VAL A 77 13.47 -9.47 -2.02
C VAL A 77 12.15 -9.07 -1.36
N VAL A 78 11.23 -8.42 -2.08
CA VAL A 78 9.89 -8.08 -1.59
C VAL A 78 8.83 -8.81 -2.42
N ARG A 79 7.96 -9.55 -1.72
CA ARG A 79 6.89 -10.39 -2.27
C ARG A 79 5.55 -10.12 -1.55
N GLY A 80 4.53 -10.94 -1.82
CA GLY A 80 3.26 -10.91 -1.11
C GLY A 80 2.38 -9.75 -1.57
N ILE A 81 1.68 -9.08 -0.65
CA ILE A 81 0.66 -8.06 -1.01
C ILE A 81 1.24 -6.95 -1.91
N ALA A 82 2.49 -6.53 -1.69
CA ALA A 82 3.14 -5.53 -2.53
C ALA A 82 3.33 -6.02 -3.98
N GLU A 83 3.73 -7.27 -4.17
CA GLU A 83 3.84 -7.92 -5.48
C GLU A 83 2.47 -8.08 -6.12
N GLU A 84 1.47 -8.57 -5.38
CA GLU A 84 0.11 -8.72 -5.87
C GLU A 84 -0.48 -7.41 -6.39
N ILE A 85 -0.22 -6.29 -5.70
CA ILE A 85 -0.64 -4.96 -6.17
C ILE A 85 -0.01 -4.63 -7.53
N VAL A 86 1.28 -4.86 -7.72
CA VAL A 86 1.97 -4.56 -8.99
C VAL A 86 1.49 -5.48 -10.12
N LEU A 87 1.30 -6.77 -9.84
CA LEU A 87 0.79 -7.73 -10.81
C LEU A 87 -0.66 -7.40 -11.21
N THR A 88 -1.50 -7.00 -10.26
CA THR A 88 -2.86 -6.54 -10.54
C THR A 88 -2.85 -5.27 -11.41
N LEU A 89 -1.96 -4.31 -11.11
CA LEU A 89 -1.77 -3.12 -11.94
C LEU A 89 -1.33 -3.46 -13.37
N LYS A 90 -0.46 -4.48 -13.55
CA LYS A 90 -0.06 -4.99 -14.87
C LYS A 90 -1.26 -5.53 -15.64
N GLU A 91 -2.07 -6.39 -15.02
CA GLU A 91 -3.26 -6.98 -15.63
C GLU A 91 -4.28 -5.92 -16.05
N MET A 92 -4.41 -4.85 -15.27
CA MET A 92 -5.28 -3.71 -15.59
C MET A 92 -4.71 -2.78 -16.66
N GLY A 93 -3.48 -2.99 -17.15
CA GLY A 93 -2.81 -2.08 -18.07
C GLY A 93 -2.38 -0.75 -17.43
N GLY A 94 -2.27 -0.70 -16.11
CA GLY A 94 -1.95 0.51 -15.34
C GLY A 94 -0.46 0.82 -15.19
N LEU A 95 0.44 0.00 -15.75
CA LEU A 95 1.88 0.23 -15.67
C LEU A 95 2.34 1.32 -16.66
N GLY A 96 3.01 2.34 -16.13
CA GLY A 96 3.67 3.37 -16.94
C GLY A 96 4.88 2.84 -17.70
N LYS A 97 5.22 3.47 -18.83
CA LYS A 97 6.47 3.22 -19.55
C LYS A 97 7.59 4.05 -18.94
N SER A 98 8.70 3.40 -18.57
CA SER A 98 9.90 4.11 -18.13
C SER A 98 10.49 4.94 -19.28
N PRO A 99 10.90 6.19 -19.04
CA PRO A 99 11.63 6.98 -20.04
C PRO A 99 13.08 6.53 -20.20
N TYR A 100 13.58 5.64 -19.32
CA TYR A 100 14.92 5.10 -19.36
C TYR A 100 14.93 3.65 -19.85
N PRO A 101 15.99 3.18 -20.53
CA PRO A 101 16.15 1.78 -20.87
C PRO A 101 15.99 0.89 -19.63
N GLN A 102 15.10 -0.09 -19.69
CA GLN A 102 14.88 -1.08 -18.63
C GLN A 102 15.33 -2.45 -19.10
N LYS A 103 15.91 -3.23 -18.19
CA LYS A 103 16.05 -4.68 -18.39
C LYS A 103 14.65 -5.32 -18.44
N ALA A 104 14.52 -6.38 -19.21
CA ALA A 104 13.31 -7.20 -19.16
C ALA A 104 13.30 -7.97 -17.83
N TYR A 105 12.28 -7.73 -17.01
CA TYR A 105 12.05 -8.46 -15.78
C TYR A 105 10.87 -9.42 -15.96
N ARG A 106 10.98 -10.61 -15.37
CA ARG A 106 9.83 -11.50 -15.25
C ARG A 106 8.81 -10.83 -14.35
N THR A 107 7.54 -10.96 -14.68
CA THR A 107 6.44 -10.26 -14.00
C THR A 107 5.33 -11.25 -13.66
N GLU A 108 5.81 -12.38 -13.15
CA GLU A 108 5.05 -13.57 -12.80
C GLU A 108 5.21 -13.77 -11.28
N PRO A 109 4.20 -14.32 -10.57
CA PRO A 109 4.25 -14.48 -9.12
C PRO A 109 5.54 -15.16 -8.64
N GLY A 110 6.24 -14.52 -7.69
CA GLY A 110 7.50 -14.99 -7.11
C GLY A 110 8.72 -14.80 -8.00
N GLN A 111 8.58 -14.13 -9.15
CA GLN A 111 9.66 -13.87 -10.11
C GLN A 111 9.85 -12.38 -10.42
N MET A 112 9.18 -11.50 -9.67
CA MET A 112 9.07 -10.06 -9.93
C MET A 112 10.29 -9.23 -9.57
#